data_AF-A0A7J9MKY0-F1
#
_entry.id   AF-A0A7J9MKY0-F1
#
_cell.length_a   1.000
_cell.length_b   1.000
_cell.length_c   1.000
_cell.angle_alpha   90.00
_cell.angle_beta   90.00
_cell.angle_gamma   90.00
#
_symmetry.space_group_name_H-M   'P 1'
#
loop_
_entity.id
_entity.type
_entity.pdbx_description
1 polymer ?
#
loop_
_entity_poly.entity_id
_entity_poly.type
_entity_poly.pdbx_seq_one_letter_code
_entity_poly.pdbx_strand_id
1 'polypeptide(L)' 'MMNALTMEMMSEIDQFNITLQFELAKAMSPCIIWIPNIHDLDVNEANYLSLILLVNYLSKDCEKFSTRNILVIAS' A
#
# COMPACT_ATOMS: atom_id res chain seq x y z
N MET A 1 3.96 26.33 -2.86
CA MET A 1 2.98 26.00 -1.80
C MET A 1 1.94 25.12 -2.46
N MET A 2 1.91 23.83 -2.14
CA MET A 2 0.88 22.91 -2.64
C MET A 2 -0.47 23.31 -2.00
N ASN A 3 -1.51 23.38 -2.80
CA ASN A 3 -2.87 23.74 -2.41
C ASN A 3 -3.62 22.50 -1.88
N ALA A 4 -4.52 22.68 -0.91
CA ALA A 4 -5.25 21.58 -0.25
C ALA A 4 -5.96 20.64 -1.23
N LEU A 5 -6.55 21.19 -2.31
CA LEU A 5 -7.14 20.42 -3.40
C LEU A 5 -6.14 19.53 -4.14
N THR A 6 -4.90 20.00 -4.33
CA THR A 6 -3.86 19.21 -5.01
C THR A 6 -3.32 18.10 -4.11
N MET A 7 -3.30 18.31 -2.78
CA MET A 7 -2.95 17.26 -1.82
C MET A 7 -4.04 16.17 -1.73
N GLU A 8 -5.33 16.55 -1.71
CA GLU A 8 -6.42 15.56 -1.75
C GLU A 8 -6.40 14.73 -3.04
N MET A 9 -6.26 15.38 -4.20
CA MET A 9 -6.21 14.67 -5.48
C MET A 9 -4.99 13.73 -5.59
N MET A 10 -3.83 14.13 -5.06
CA MET A 10 -2.65 13.24 -5.00
C MET A 10 -2.90 12.04 -4.09
N SER A 11 -3.48 12.26 -2.90
CA SER A 11 -3.79 11.18 -1.97
C SER A 11 -4.80 10.18 -2.53
N GLU A 12 -5.80 10.65 -3.28
CA GLU A 12 -6.76 9.77 -3.95
C GLU A 12 -6.07 8.91 -5.01
N ILE A 13 -5.24 9.51 -5.86
CA ILE A 13 -4.50 8.78 -6.92
C ILE A 13 -3.57 7.73 -6.32
N ASP A 14 -2.84 8.07 -5.25
CA ASP A 14 -1.94 7.14 -4.55
C ASP A 14 -2.73 6.00 -3.90
N GLN A 15 -3.87 6.29 -3.28
CA GLN A 15 -4.74 5.27 -2.69
C GLN A 15 -5.31 4.30 -3.73
N PHE A 16 -5.70 4.81 -4.91
CA PHE A 16 -6.13 3.98 -6.03
C PHE A 16 -4.99 3.11 -6.56
N ASN A 17 -3.79 3.67 -6.72
CA ASN A 17 -2.63 2.94 -7.20
C ASN A 17 -2.23 1.80 -6.24
N ILE A 18 -2.19 2.08 -4.94
CA ILE A 18 -1.87 1.07 -3.92
C ILE A 18 -2.89 -0.05 -3.97
N THR A 19 -4.19 0.29 -3.92
CA THR A 19 -5.26 -0.71 -3.91
C THR A 19 -5.24 -1.60 -5.16
N LEU A 20 -5.02 -1.02 -6.35
CA LEU A 20 -4.93 -1.77 -7.60
C LEU A 20 -3.70 -2.68 -7.65
N GLN A 21 -2.55 -2.21 -7.17
CA GLN A 21 -1.35 -3.06 -7.07
C GLN A 21 -1.57 -4.25 -6.13
N PHE A 22 -2.30 -4.04 -5.03
CA PHE A 22 -2.65 -5.11 -4.09
C PHE A 22 -3.61 -6.14 -4.69
N GLU A 23 -4.68 -5.70 -5.36
CA GLU A 23 -5.60 -6.62 -6.03
C GLU A 23 -4.92 -7.40 -7.16
N LEU A 24 -4.00 -6.76 -7.88
CA LEU A 24 -3.18 -7.44 -8.88
C LEU A 24 -2.26 -8.49 -8.24
N ALA A 25 -1.54 -8.13 -7.17
CA ALA A 25 -0.69 -9.07 -6.43
C ALA A 25 -1.48 -10.26 -5.87
N LYS A 26 -2.73 -10.03 -5.45
CA LYS A 26 -3.66 -11.06 -4.99
C LYS A 26 -4.11 -12.00 -6.11
N ALA A 27 -4.38 -11.46 -7.29
CA ALA A 27 -4.66 -12.27 -8.48
C ALA A 27 -3.45 -13.11 -8.91
N MET A 28 -2.24 -12.60 -8.67
CA MET A 28 -0.97 -13.22 -9.06
C MET A 28 -0.34 -14.11 -7.97
N SER A 29 -1.05 -14.39 -6.86
CA SER A 29 -0.51 -15.18 -5.75
C SER A 29 -0.02 -16.58 -6.19
N PRO A 30 1.17 -17.03 -5.72
CA PRO A 30 2.01 -16.41 -4.69
C PRO A 30 2.83 -15.21 -5.25
N CYS A 31 2.81 -14.08 -4.54
CA CYS A 31 3.44 -12.82 -4.96
C CYS A 31 4.31 -12.25 -3.85
N ILE A 32 5.43 -11.60 -4.22
CA ILE A 32 6.29 -10.89 -3.28
C ILE A 32 6.17 -9.40 -3.58
N ILE A 33 5.77 -8.62 -2.58
CA ILE A 33 5.66 -7.17 -2.68
C ILE A 33 6.89 -6.58 -2.00
N TRP A 34 7.74 -5.91 -2.77
CA TRP A 34 8.94 -5.26 -2.26
C TRP A 34 8.76 -3.74 -2.20
N ILE A 35 8.96 -3.16 -1.02
CA ILE A 35 8.91 -1.71 -0.78
C ILE A 35 10.33 -1.24 -0.44
N PRO A 36 11.09 -0.70 -1.42
CA PRO A 36 12.42 -0.19 -1.17
C PRO A 36 12.38 1.19 -0.49
N ASN A 37 13.43 1.49 0.28
CA ASN A 37 13.66 2.76 0.96
C ASN A 37 12.50 3.18 1.86
N ILE A 38 11.90 2.24 2.59
CA ILE A 38 10.79 2.55 3.52
C ILE A 38 11.23 3.55 4.61
N HIS A 39 12.53 3.61 4.89
CA HIS A 39 13.13 4.55 5.83
C HIS A 39 13.28 5.97 5.25
N ASP A 40 13.39 6.11 3.93
CA ASP A 40 13.44 7.40 3.22
C ASP A 40 12.04 7.90 2.82
N LEU A 41 11.01 7.10 3.13
CA LEU A 41 9.63 7.49 2.95
C LEU A 41 9.36 8.67 3.89
N ASP A 42 9.57 9.87 3.36
CA ASP A 42 9.34 11.13 4.06
C ASP A 42 7.98 11.07 4.75
N VAL A 43 7.90 11.63 5.96
CA VAL A 43 6.73 11.65 6.86
C VAL A 43 5.63 12.57 6.31
N ASN A 44 5.43 12.52 5.01
CA ASN A 44 4.30 13.09 4.34
C ASN A 44 3.04 12.30 4.71
N GLU A 45 1.95 13.02 4.89
CA GLU A 45 0.68 12.50 5.37
C GLU A 45 0.14 11.39 4.45
N ALA A 46 0.35 11.53 3.13
CA ALA A 46 -0.01 10.55 2.13
C ALA A 46 0.75 9.21 2.27
N ASN A 47 2.03 9.25 2.66
CA ASN A 47 2.86 8.06 2.83
C ASN A 47 2.46 7.27 4.07
N TYR A 48 2.16 7.98 5.16
CA TYR A 48 1.65 7.37 6.39
C TYR A 48 0.27 6.73 6.17
N LEU A 49 -0.62 7.42 5.44
CA LEU A 49 -1.92 6.88 5.05
C LEU A 49 -1.75 5.60 4.21
N SER A 50 -0.82 5.63 3.24
CA SER A 50 -0.48 4.49 2.38
C SER A 50 0.00 3.27 3.17
N LEU A 51 0.84 3.48 4.19
CA LEU A 51 1.30 2.43 5.10
C LEU A 51 0.18 1.89 5.99
N ILE A 52 -0.71 2.75 6.51
CA ILE A 52 -1.87 2.31 7.30
C ILE A 52 -2.79 1.44 6.46
N LEU A 53 -3.06 1.84 5.21
CA LEU A 53 -3.88 1.07 4.27
C LEU A 53 -3.25 -0.28 3.95
N LEU A 54 -1.93 -0.31 3.73
CA LEU A 54 -1.15 -1.54 3.55
C LEU A 54 -1.32 -2.50 4.74
N VAL A 55 -1.08 -2.01 5.95
CA VAL A 55 -1.20 -2.82 7.17
C VAL A 55 -2.63 -3.31 7.38
N ASN A 56 -3.62 -2.46 7.14
CA ASN A 56 -5.04 -2.84 7.22
C ASN A 56 -5.42 -3.90 6.18
N TYR A 57 -4.91 -3.80 4.95
CA TYR A 57 -5.16 -4.77 3.90
C TYR A 57 -4.58 -6.13 4.26
N LEU A 58 -3.30 -6.17 4.66
CA LEU A 58 -2.62 -7.40 5.07
C LEU A 58 -3.29 -8.03 6.29
N SER A 59 -3.68 -7.22 7.28
CA SER A 59 -4.38 -7.69 8.48
C SER A 59 -5.76 -8.26 8.15
N LYS A 60 -6.53 -7.61 7.28
CA LYS A 60 -7.89 -8.03 6.92
C LYS A 60 -7.89 -9.28 6.03
N ASP A 61 -6.92 -9.41 5.15
CA ASP A 61 -6.80 -10.57 4.27
C ASP A 61 -6.18 -11.80 4.97
N CYS A 62 -5.48 -11.61 6.10
CA CYS A 62 -4.95 -12.69 6.93
C CYS A 62 -6.04 -13.64 7.46
N GLU A 63 -7.23 -13.12 7.79
CA GLU A 63 -8.32 -13.93 8.35
C GLU A 63 -9.11 -14.75 7.31
N LYS A 64 -9.17 -14.30 6.05
CA LYS A 64 -10.00 -14.94 5.00
C LYS A 64 -9.22 -15.75 3.98
N PHE A 65 -7.93 -15.48 3.79
CA PHE A 65 -7.16 -16.01 2.65
C PHE A 65 -5.81 -16.62 3.05
N SER A 66 -5.80 -17.43 4.11
CA SER A 66 -4.64 -18.21 4.59
C SER A 66 -3.92 -19.07 3.52
N THR A 67 -4.43 -19.18 2.29
CA THR A 67 -3.84 -19.91 1.17
C THR A 67 -3.13 -19.05 0.12
N ARG A 68 -3.23 -17.72 0.19
CA ARG A 68 -2.50 -16.82 -0.72
C ARG A 68 -1.22 -16.32 -0.06
N ASN A 69 -0.10 -16.96 -0.39
CA ASN A 69 1.23 -16.62 0.12
C ASN A 69 1.72 -15.29 -0.49
N ILE A 70 1.26 -14.17 0.07
CA ILE A 70 1.80 -12.85 -0.24
C ILE A 70 2.87 -12.52 0.81
N LEU A 71 4.12 -12.38 0.39
CA LEU A 71 5.23 -11.99 1.26
C LEU A 71 5.56 -10.52 1.00
N VAL A 72 5.45 -9.68 2.01
CA VAL A 72 5.82 -8.26 1.91
C VAL A 72 7.20 -8.08 2.53
N ILE A 73 8.13 -7.54 1.75
CA ILE A 73 9.49 -7.21 2.19
C ILE A 73 9.63 -5.70 2.09
N ALA A 74 10.05 -5.05 3.16
CA ALA A 74 10.39 -3.64 3.17
C ALA A 74 11.82 -3.47 3.69
N SER A 75 12.60 -2.59 3.05
CA SER A 75 13.98 -2.28 3.41
C SER A 75 14.28 -0.81 3.18
#